data_AF-A0A2D9H635-F1
#
_entry.id   AF-A0A2D9H635-F1
#
_cell.length_a   1.000
_cell.length_b   1.000
_cell.length_c   1.000
_cell.angle_alpha   90.00
_cell.angle_beta   90.00
_cell.angle_gamma   90.00
#
_symmetry.space_group_name_H-M   'P 1'
#
loop_
_entity.id
_entity.type
_entity.pdbx_description
1 polymer ?
#
loop_
_entity_poly.entity_id
_entity_poly.type
_entity_poly.pdbx_seq_one_letter_code
_entity_poly.pdbx_strand_id
1 'polypeptide(L)'
;MALSFPDEDAVADAIEFAGWAPDGDSVAAVAGAILGARHGYEALPLEWLSRLELGWVMDRLAIDLAAEVREHQGGTAWKDDYGDQRAVDPWWDRKYPGV
;
A
#
# COMPACT_ATOMS: atom_id res chain seq x y z
N MET A 1 20.46 1.55 -6.64
CA MET A 1 19.92 0.43 -7.46
C MET A 1 19.28 -0.54 -6.48
N ALA A 2 18.02 -0.94 -6.68
CA ALA A 2 17.23 -1.71 -5.70
C ALA A 2 17.81 -3.09 -5.26
N LEU A 3 18.98 -3.48 -5.77
CA LEU A 3 19.75 -4.67 -5.35
C LEU A 3 20.75 -4.41 -4.21
N SER A 4 20.92 -3.15 -3.78
CA SER A 4 21.88 -2.79 -2.72
C SER A 4 21.41 -3.15 -1.31
N PHE A 5 20.13 -3.51 -1.13
CA PHE A 5 19.49 -3.76 0.16
C PHE A 5 18.55 -4.98 0.07
N PRO A 6 19.09 -6.21 0.10
CA PRO A 6 18.30 -7.42 -0.08
C PRO A 6 17.54 -7.86 1.19
N ASP A 7 17.94 -7.35 2.35
CA ASP A 7 17.49 -7.81 3.67
C ASP A 7 16.37 -6.92 4.23
N GLU A 8 15.49 -7.50 5.05
CA GLU A 8 14.37 -6.81 5.70
C GLU A 8 14.82 -5.66 6.61
N ASP A 9 15.93 -5.84 7.32
CA ASP A 9 16.51 -4.82 8.21
C ASP A 9 17.01 -3.58 7.45
N ALA A 10 17.13 -3.66 6.12
CA ALA A 10 17.63 -2.59 5.27
C ALA A 10 16.54 -1.75 4.59
N VAL A 11 15.25 -1.97 4.94
CA VAL A 11 14.12 -1.22 4.36
C VAL A 11 14.24 0.28 4.60
N ALA A 12 14.66 0.70 5.80
CA ALA A 12 14.90 2.11 6.13
C ALA A 12 15.97 2.72 5.22
N ASP A 13 17.15 2.08 5.16
CA ASP A 13 18.29 2.53 4.36
C ASP A 13 17.95 2.59 2.86
N ALA A 14 17.14 1.64 2.37
CA ALA A 14 16.71 1.60 0.98
C ALA A 14 15.78 2.76 0.61
N ILE A 15 14.87 3.15 1.51
CA ILE A 15 13.97 4.29 1.34
C ILE A 15 14.75 5.60 1.45
N GLU A 16 15.66 5.73 2.41
CA GLU A 16 16.52 6.91 2.53
C GLU A 16 17.40 7.08 1.28
N PHE A 17 17.99 5.98 0.79
CA PHE A 17 18.74 5.97 -0.46
C PHE A 17 17.89 6.43 -1.65
N ALA A 18 16.63 5.99 -1.73
CA ALA A 18 15.70 6.40 -2.78
C ALA A 18 15.40 7.91 -2.74
N GLY A 19 15.40 8.53 -1.55
CA GLY A 19 15.22 9.97 -1.36
C GLY A 19 16.31 10.84 -2.00
N TRP A 20 17.48 10.27 -2.32
CA TRP A 20 18.56 10.99 -3.01
C TRP A 20 18.36 11.08 -4.54
N ALA A 21 17.32 10.46 -5.10
CA ALA A 21 17.01 10.55 -6.52
C ALA A 21 16.46 11.94 -6.90
N PRO A 22 16.53 12.34 -8.18
CA PRO A 22 15.69 13.42 -8.70
C PRO A 22 14.21 13.10 -8.43
N ASP A 23 13.45 14.06 -7.89
CA ASP A 23 12.09 13.86 -7.37
C ASP A 23 12.01 12.78 -6.26
N GLY A 24 13.00 12.80 -5.36
CA GLY A 24 13.22 11.83 -4.30
C GLY A 24 12.00 11.49 -3.44
N ASP A 25 11.11 12.43 -3.17
CA ASP A 25 9.87 12.18 -2.42
C ASP A 25 8.99 11.13 -3.11
N SER A 26 8.83 11.26 -4.43
CA SER A 26 8.03 10.32 -5.24
C SER A 26 8.72 8.96 -5.37
N VAL A 27 10.04 8.96 -5.54
CA VAL A 27 10.84 7.74 -5.66
C VAL A 27 10.86 6.97 -4.34
N ALA A 28 11.05 7.65 -3.21
CA ALA A 28 11.02 7.07 -1.87
C ALA A 28 9.62 6.53 -1.52
N ALA A 29 8.55 7.23 -1.92
CA ALA A 29 7.18 6.74 -1.73
C ALA A 29 6.92 5.42 -2.48
N VAL A 30 7.31 5.34 -3.75
CA VAL A 30 7.16 4.11 -4.55
C VAL A 30 8.07 2.99 -4.03
N ALA A 31 9.32 3.31 -3.67
CA ALA A 31 10.24 2.33 -3.09
C ALA A 31 9.69 1.77 -1.77
N GLY A 32 9.19 2.63 -0.88
CA GLY A 32 8.58 2.23 0.38
C GLY A 32 7.35 1.35 0.19
N ALA A 33 6.48 1.65 -0.78
CA ALA A 33 5.33 0.80 -1.10
C ALA A 33 5.74 -0.60 -1.56
N ILE A 34 6.75 -0.71 -2.44
CA ILE A 34 7.26 -2.00 -2.95
C ILE A 34 7.94 -2.79 -1.84
N LEU A 35 8.78 -2.14 -1.04
CA LEU A 35 9.49 -2.77 0.08
C LEU A 35 8.51 -3.25 1.16
N GLY A 36 7.54 -2.41 1.55
CA GLY A 36 6.49 -2.81 2.49
C GLY A 36 5.60 -3.95 1.97
N ALA A 37 5.27 -3.97 0.68
CA ALA A 37 4.53 -5.08 0.09
C ALA A 37 5.32 -6.41 0.11
N ARG A 38 6.65 -6.34 0.01
CA ARG A 38 7.53 -7.52 0.00
C ARG A 38 7.84 -8.02 1.40
N HIS A 39 8.12 -7.11 2.34
CA HIS A 39 8.65 -7.41 3.66
C HIS A 39 7.61 -7.30 4.79
N GLY A 40 6.39 -6.86 4.49
CA GLY A 40 5.38 -6.57 5.51
C GLY A 40 5.44 -5.11 5.97
N TYR A 41 4.34 -4.65 6.57
CA TYR A 41 4.26 -3.27 7.06
C TYR A 41 5.11 -3.07 8.32
N GLU A 42 5.40 -4.15 9.04
CA GLU A 42 6.21 -4.19 10.26
C GLU A 42 7.68 -3.83 9.98
N ALA A 43 8.15 -4.02 8.75
CA ALA A 43 9.50 -3.66 8.32
C ALA A 43 9.66 -2.14 8.06
N LEU A 44 8.58 -1.37 8.00
CA LEU A 44 8.63 0.07 7.77
C LEU A 44 9.02 0.82 9.07
N PRO A 45 9.87 1.86 9.00
CA PRO A 45 10.29 2.60 10.19
C PRO A 45 9.11 3.29 10.90
N LEU A 46 8.76 2.81 12.10
CA LEU A 46 7.60 3.31 12.87
C LEU A 46 7.71 4.82 13.16
N GLU A 47 8.90 5.31 13.44
CA GLU A 47 9.17 6.73 13.68
C GLU A 47 8.84 7.61 12.46
N TRP A 48 8.98 7.10 11.24
CA TRP A 48 8.60 7.81 10.02
C TRP A 48 7.10 7.75 9.80
N LEU A 49 6.50 6.57 9.98
CA LEU A 49 5.05 6.39 9.87
C LEU A 49 4.28 7.27 10.84
N SER A 50 4.76 7.41 12.07
CA SER A 50 4.15 8.27 13.11
C SER A 50 4.11 9.76 12.75
N ARG A 51 4.91 10.20 11.77
CA ARG A 51 5.02 11.59 11.33
C ARG A 51 4.19 11.87 10.08
N LEU A 52 3.61 10.85 9.45
CA LEU A 52 2.75 11.02 8.27
C LEU A 52 1.43 11.63 8.70
N GLU A 53 1.15 12.84 8.22
CA GLU A 53 -0.14 13.53 8.46
C GLU A 53 -1.33 12.68 8.00
N LEU A 54 -1.15 11.89 6.93
CA LEU A 54 -2.16 11.00 6.37
C LEU A 54 -1.94 9.53 6.76
N GLY A 55 -1.06 9.21 7.72
CA GLY A 55 -0.70 7.84 8.08
C GLY A 55 -1.91 6.97 8.44
N TRP A 56 -2.82 7.50 9.25
CA TRP A 56 -4.09 6.85 9.59
C TRP A 56 -4.99 6.59 8.38
N VAL A 57 -5.07 7.54 7.43
CA VAL A 57 -5.90 7.39 6.24
C VAL A 57 -5.33 6.28 5.35
N MET A 58 -4.01 6.28 5.18
CA MET A 58 -3.30 5.25 4.42
C MET A 58 -3.45 3.86 5.05
N ASP A 59 -3.36 3.75 6.38
CA ASP A 59 -3.59 2.50 7.11
C ASP A 59 -5.02 1.98 6.88
N ARG A 60 -6.01 2.86 6.96
CA ARG A 60 -7.41 2.48 6.69
C ARG A 60 -7.61 1.99 5.25
N LEU A 61 -7.03 2.69 4.28
CA LEU A 61 -7.07 2.29 2.87
C LEU A 61 -6.36 0.95 2.65
N ALA A 62 -5.23 0.71 3.31
CA ALA A 62 -4.50 -0.55 3.20
C ALA A 62 -5.33 -1.73 3.76
N ILE A 63 -5.99 -1.54 4.90
CA ILE A 63 -6.89 -2.55 5.49
C ILE A 63 -8.07 -2.84 4.56
N ASP A 64 -8.72 -1.79 4.05
CA ASP A 64 -9.88 -1.93 3.16
C ASP A 64 -9.47 -2.61 1.83
N LEU A 65 -8.33 -2.22 1.25
CA LEU A 65 -7.77 -2.85 0.06
C LEU A 65 -7.42 -4.34 0.30
N ALA A 66 -6.80 -4.66 1.43
CA ALA A 66 -6.45 -6.03 1.77
C ALA A 66 -7.70 -6.90 1.97
N ALA A 67 -8.78 -6.34 2.54
CA ALA A 67 -10.06 -7.03 2.66
C ALA A 67 -10.66 -7.32 1.28
N GLU A 68 -10.73 -6.31 0.42
CA GLU A 68 -11.26 -6.47 -0.94
C GLU A 68 -10.44 -7.44 -1.79
N VAL A 69 -9.11 -7.33 -1.81
CA VAL A 69 -8.24 -8.22 -2.59
C VAL A 69 -8.33 -9.68 -2.12
N ARG A 70 -8.52 -9.92 -0.81
CA ARG A 70 -8.63 -11.27 -0.26
C ARG A 70 -9.95 -11.95 -0.59
N GLU A 71 -11.05 -11.20 -0.56
CA GLU A 71 -12.40 -11.74 -0.77
C GLU A 71 -12.80 -11.73 -2.26
N HIS A 72 -12.36 -10.72 -3.00
CA HIS A 72 -12.58 -10.56 -4.44
C HIS A 72 -11.30 -10.77 -5.24
N GLN A 73 -10.53 -11.84 -4.95
CA GLN A 73 -9.31 -12.22 -5.69
C GLN A 73 -9.60 -12.17 -7.19
N GLY A 74 -9.14 -11.11 -7.86
CA GLY A 74 -9.67 -10.64 -9.14
C GLY A 74 -9.90 -11.74 -10.18
N GLY A 75 -11.13 -12.24 -10.25
CA GLY A 75 -11.61 -13.09 -11.31
C GLY A 75 -12.43 -12.23 -12.26
N THR A 76 -11.81 -11.79 -13.36
CA THR A 76 -12.50 -11.32 -14.58
C THR A 76 -13.56 -10.20 -14.44
N ALA A 77 -13.65 -9.47 -13.34
CA ALA A 77 -14.67 -8.41 -13.15
C ALA A 77 -14.60 -7.27 -14.19
N TRP A 78 -13.44 -7.04 -14.81
CA TRP A 78 -13.32 -6.12 -15.95
C TRP A 78 -13.90 -6.66 -17.27
N LYS A 79 -14.27 -7.94 -17.33
CA LYS A 79 -14.72 -8.64 -18.53
C LYS A 79 -16.17 -9.15 -18.48
N ASP A 80 -16.79 -9.34 -17.31
CA ASP A 80 -18.14 -9.87 -17.23
C ASP A 80 -19.08 -9.05 -16.34
N ASP A 81 -20.26 -8.82 -16.92
CA ASP A 81 -21.48 -8.20 -16.43
C ASP A 81 -21.85 -8.63 -14.99
N TYR A 82 -22.00 -7.65 -14.08
CA TYR A 82 -22.65 -7.69 -12.77
C TYR A 82 -22.79 -9.08 -12.08
N GLY A 83 -21.68 -9.70 -11.67
CA GLY A 83 -21.69 -10.87 -10.78
C GLY A 83 -21.56 -10.46 -9.31
N ASP A 84 -22.56 -10.81 -8.47
CA ASP A 84 -22.68 -10.62 -7.00
C ASP A 84 -21.72 -9.59 -6.36
N GLN A 85 -21.95 -8.30 -6.67
CA GLN A 85 -21.19 -7.14 -6.18
C GLN A 85 -21.53 -6.77 -4.73
N ARG A 86 -21.65 -7.75 -3.82
CA ARG A 86 -21.76 -7.40 -2.40
C ARG A 86 -20.38 -7.02 -1.93
N ALA A 87 -20.15 -5.71 -1.79
CA ALA A 87 -18.95 -5.18 -1.15
C ALA A 87 -18.71 -5.94 0.16
N VAL A 88 -17.45 -6.32 0.41
CA VAL A 88 -17.07 -7.08 1.62
C VAL A 88 -17.51 -6.33 2.88
N ASP A 89 -17.46 -5.00 2.79
CA ASP A 89 -17.99 -4.09 3.77
C ASP A 89 -19.39 -3.56 3.36
N PRO A 90 -20.45 -3.81 4.15
CA PRO A 90 -21.79 -3.25 3.94
C PRO A 90 -21.85 -1.73 3.89
N TRP A 91 -20.80 -1.03 4.34
CA TRP A 91 -20.70 0.43 4.33
C TRP A 91 -19.76 0.97 3.25
N TRP A 92 -19.32 0.14 2.30
CA TRP A 92 -18.38 0.52 1.25
C TRP A 92 -18.80 1.79 0.49
N ASP A 93 -20.02 1.81 -0.05
CA ASP A 93 -20.57 2.97 -0.80
C ASP A 93 -20.65 4.25 0.03
N ARG A 94 -20.75 4.13 1.37
CA ARG A 94 -20.75 5.27 2.28
C ARG A 94 -19.34 5.80 2.52
N LYS A 95 -18.34 4.92 2.58
CA LYS A 95 -16.92 5.29 2.76
C LYS A 95 -16.32 5.85 1.47
N TYR A 96 -16.66 5.25 0.34
CA TYR A 96 -16.15 5.55 -0.99
C TYR A 96 -17.33 5.86 -1.94
N PRO A 97 -17.93 7.06 -1.86
CA PRO A 97 -19.05 7.40 -2.72
C PRO A 97 -18.60 7.57 -4.17
N GLY A 98 -19.19 6.82 -5.09
CA GLY A 98 -18.99 6.97 -6.54
C GLY A 98 -17.80 6.23 -7.15
N VAL A 99 -17.21 5.27 -6.42
CA VAL A 99 -16.32 4.24 -7.00
C VAL A 99 -17.12 3.04 -7.51
#